data_AF-A0A9Q1CP60-F1
#
_entry.id   AF-A0A9Q1CP60-F1
#
_cell.length_a   1.000
_cell.length_b   1.000
_cell.length_c   1.000
_cell.angle_alpha   90.00
_cell.angle_beta   90.00
_cell.angle_gamma   90.00
#
_symmetry.space_group_name_H-M   'P 1'
#
loop_
_entity.id
_entity.type
_entity.pdbx_description
1 polymer ?
#
loop_
_entity_poly.entity_id
_entity_poly.type
_entity_poly.pdbx_seq_one_letter_code
_entity_poly.pdbx_strand_id
1 'polypeptide(L)'
;MNHEGNAINREEYAKGYTLYALDLTPDLSSGDHYNLVKEGNLRMELQFQRPLTTTVNVVVYDELDNLTGIDKALNVIFDYTS
;
A
#
# COMPACT_ATOMS: atom_id res chain seq x y z
N MET A 1 23.67 -8.06 -1.77
CA MET A 1 22.35 -7.40 -1.86
C MET A 1 22.37 -6.34 -0.79
N ASN A 2 22.43 -5.07 -1.18
CA ASN A 2 22.56 -3.97 -0.23
C ASN A 2 21.17 -3.72 0.34
N HIS A 3 21.02 -3.87 1.66
CA HIS A 3 19.78 -3.53 2.35
C HIS A 3 19.74 -2.00 2.48
N GLU A 4 19.45 -1.31 1.39
CA GLU A 4 19.08 0.09 1.43
C GLU A 4 17.62 0.09 1.89
N GLY A 5 17.38 0.28 3.20
CA GLY A 5 16.04 0.38 3.75
C GLY A 5 15.26 1.58 3.15
N ASN A 6 14.31 2.13 3.90
CA ASN A 6 13.53 3.30 3.43
C ASN A 6 14.32 4.63 3.39
N ALA A 7 15.65 4.59 3.48
CA ALA A 7 16.57 5.73 3.53
C ALA A 7 16.32 6.77 4.64
N ILE A 8 15.42 6.50 5.60
CA ILE A 8 15.15 7.38 6.74
C ILE A 8 16.12 7.01 7.87
N ASN A 9 17.06 7.90 8.19
CA ASN A 9 17.93 7.73 9.35
C ASN A 9 17.25 8.19 10.66
N ARG A 10 17.93 7.97 11.79
CA ARG A 10 17.37 8.25 13.12
C ARG A 10 17.13 9.74 13.36
N GLU A 11 17.99 10.59 12.84
CA GLU A 11 17.89 12.05 12.94
C GLU A 11 16.73 12.60 12.10
N GLU A 12 16.48 12.02 10.92
CA GLU A 12 15.33 12.31 10.08
C GLU A 12 14.03 11.84 10.73
N TYR A 13 14.03 10.65 11.32
CA TYR A 13 12.86 10.17 12.07
C TYR A 13 12.47 11.14 13.20
N ALA A 14 13.44 11.65 13.96
CA ALA A 14 13.22 12.65 15.00
C ALA A 14 12.67 13.99 14.46
N LYS A 15 12.88 14.29 13.17
CA LYS A 15 12.33 15.47 12.48
C LYS A 15 10.95 15.23 11.86
N GLY A 16 10.38 14.03 12.03
CA GLY A 16 9.04 13.68 11.57
C GLY A 16 8.99 12.99 10.21
N TYR A 17 10.13 12.63 9.61
CA TYR A 17 10.15 11.73 8.44
C TYR A 17 9.79 10.33 8.91
N THR A 18 8.67 9.80 8.43
CA THR A 18 8.16 8.50 8.91
C THR A 18 7.53 7.73 7.77
N LEU A 19 7.53 6.41 7.90
CA LEU A 19 6.86 5.48 7.00
C LEU A 19 5.77 4.75 7.81
N TYR A 20 4.54 4.80 7.31
CA TYR A 20 3.45 3.99 7.84
C TYR A 20 3.22 2.82 6.87
N ALA A 21 3.27 1.60 7.41
CA ALA A 21 2.91 0.40 6.67
C ALA A 21 1.59 -0.13 7.24
N LEU A 22 0.61 -0.32 6.36
CA LEU A 22 -0.70 -0.85 6.69
C LEU A 22 -0.87 -2.15 5.92
N ASP A 23 -1.17 -3.23 6.63
CA ASP A 23 -1.58 -4.47 5.98
C ASP A 23 -3.09 -4.40 5.77
N LEU A 24 -3.50 -4.29 4.50
CA LEU A 24 -4.90 -4.22 4.08
C LEU A 24 -5.44 -5.59 3.63
N THR A 25 -4.63 -6.65 3.74
CA THR A 25 -5.09 -7.99 3.38
C THR A 25 -6.20 -8.44 4.34
N PRO A 26 -7.31 -9.03 3.84
CA PRO A 26 -8.41 -9.48 4.70
C PRO A 26 -8.01 -10.48 5.79
N ASP A 27 -6.94 -11.24 5.56
CA ASP A 27 -6.46 -12.32 6.43
C ASP A 27 -5.16 -11.98 7.17
N LEU A 28 -4.57 -10.78 6.96
CA LEU A 28 -3.30 -10.33 7.55
C LEU A 28 -2.16 -11.34 7.33
N SER A 29 -2.25 -12.09 6.24
CA SER A 29 -1.35 -13.20 5.94
C SER A 29 -0.49 -12.85 4.75
N SER A 30 0.78 -13.20 4.84
CA SER A 30 1.74 -13.13 3.73
C SER A 30 1.90 -14.47 3.01
N GLY A 31 1.02 -15.45 3.28
CA GLY A 31 1.02 -16.76 2.64
C GLY A 31 0.21 -16.80 1.34
N ASP A 32 0.33 -17.90 0.58
CA ASP A 32 -0.42 -18.16 -0.65
C ASP A 32 -1.91 -18.46 -0.35
N HIS A 33 -2.64 -17.46 0.14
CA HIS A 33 -4.08 -17.52 0.35
C HIS A 33 -4.77 -16.63 -0.68
N TYR A 34 -5.61 -17.23 -1.52
CA TYR A 34 -6.45 -16.48 -2.45
C TYR A 34 -7.61 -15.86 -1.68
N ASN A 35 -7.45 -14.58 -1.34
CA ASN A 35 -8.57 -13.77 -0.87
C ASN A 35 -9.47 -13.42 -2.06
N LEU A 36 -10.79 -13.48 -1.86
CA LEU A 36 -11.73 -12.95 -2.84
C LEU A 36 -11.51 -11.44 -2.95
N VAL A 37 -11.42 -10.92 -4.18
CA VAL A 37 -11.38 -9.47 -4.43
C VAL A 37 -12.63 -8.86 -3.83
N LYS A 38 -12.42 -7.93 -2.90
CA LYS A 38 -13.46 -7.10 -2.32
C LYS A 38 -13.28 -5.70 -2.87
N GLU A 39 -14.24 -5.26 -3.67
CA GLU A 39 -14.29 -3.86 -4.08
C GLU A 39 -14.68 -2.98 -2.88
N GLY A 40 -13.96 -1.87 -2.72
CA GLY A 40 -14.19 -0.93 -1.63
C GLY A 40 -13.48 0.39 -1.90
N ASN A 41 -13.94 1.46 -1.25
CA ASN A 41 -13.29 2.76 -1.34
C ASN A 41 -12.26 2.91 -0.22
N LEU A 42 -11.01 3.22 -0.57
CA LEU A 42 -9.97 3.59 0.40
C LEU A 42 -9.93 5.12 0.55
N ARG A 43 -10.02 5.60 1.80
CA ARG A 43 -9.86 7.03 2.14
C ARG A 43 -8.78 7.17 3.20
N MET A 44 -7.75 7.95 2.88
CA MET A 44 -6.70 8.33 3.83
C MET A 44 -6.90 9.77 4.30
N GLU A 45 -6.84 9.99 5.60
CA GLU A 45 -6.86 11.31 6.21
C GLU A 45 -5.63 11.50 7.09
N LEU A 46 -4.99 12.66 6.96
CA LEU A 46 -3.80 13.02 7.74
C LEU A 46 -4.12 14.27 8.55
N GLN A 47 -3.98 14.16 9.88
CA GLN A 47 -4.13 15.27 10.79
C GLN A 47 -2.81 15.58 11.48
N PHE A 48 -2.33 16.80 11.31
CA PHE A 48 -1.13 17.28 11.99
C PHE A 48 -1.50 17.93 13.32
N GLN A 49 -0.79 17.56 14.40
CA GLN A 49 -1.03 18.11 15.73
C GLN A 49 -0.84 19.65 15.78
N ARG A 50 0.05 20.17 14.93
CA ARG A 50 0.35 21.60 14.82
C ARG A 50 0.33 22.02 13.34
N PRO A 51 0.07 23.30 13.03
CA PRO A 51 0.19 23.81 11.66
C PRO A 51 1.59 23.57 11.10
N LEU A 52 1.65 23.10 9.85
CA LEU A 52 2.92 22.90 9.15
C LEU A 52 3.57 24.26 8.85
N THR A 53 4.83 24.42 9.23
CA THR A 53 5.61 25.64 8.94
C THR A 53 6.20 25.63 7.52
N THR A 54 6.19 24.48 6.86
CA THR A 54 6.73 24.25 5.52
C THR A 54 5.86 23.24 4.78
N THR A 55 5.85 23.31 3.45
CA THR A 55 5.20 22.28 2.61
C THR A 55 5.85 20.92 2.85
N VAL A 56 5.03 19.86 2.89
CA VAL A 56 5.48 18.47 3.00
C VAL A 56 4.98 17.68 1.79
N ASN A 57 5.75 16.67 1.40
CA ASN A 57 5.33 15.70 0.38
C ASN A 57 4.89 14.42 1.08
N VAL A 58 3.76 13.86 0.66
CA VAL A 58 3.28 12.56 1.11
C VAL A 58 3.24 11.65 -0.11
N VAL A 59 3.94 10.53 -0.04
CA VAL A 59 3.91 9.50 -1.07
C VAL A 59 3.13 8.32 -0.52
N VAL A 60 2.11 7.89 -1.26
CA VAL A 60 1.29 6.73 -0.93
C VAL A 60 1.56 5.66 -1.97
N TYR A 61 1.86 4.46 -1.50
CA TYR A 61 2.08 3.27 -2.31
C TYR A 61 1.23 2.15 -1.73
N ASP A 62 0.59 1.38 -2.60
CA ASP A 62 -0.22 0.23 -2.23
C ASP A 62 0.10 -0.91 -3.19
N GLU A 63 0.09 -2.14 -2.67
CA GLU A 63 0.26 -3.36 -3.43
C GLU A 63 -1.02 -4.17 -3.27
N LEU A 64 -1.70 -4.42 -4.39
CA LEU A 64 -2.99 -5.10 -4.43
C LEU A 64 -2.88 -6.34 -5.32
N ASP A 65 -3.46 -7.44 -4.85
CA ASP A 65 -3.59 -8.64 -5.65
C ASP A 65 -4.62 -8.41 -6.77
N ASN A 66 -4.20 -8.64 -8.01
CA ASN A 66 -5.11 -8.62 -9.15
C ASN A 66 -5.53 -10.04 -9.54
N LEU A 67 -6.84 -10.30 -9.69
CA LEU A 67 -7.34 -11.61 -10.13
C LEU A 67 -7.23 -11.72 -11.66
N THR A 68 -6.44 -12.69 -12.12
CA THR A 68 -6.41 -13.11 -13.52
C THR A 68 -6.96 -14.53 -13.62
N GLY A 69 -8.12 -14.68 -14.27
CA GLY A 69 -8.76 -15.97 -14.52
C GLY A 69 -8.48 -16.49 -15.93
N ILE A 70 -8.42 -17.81 -16.10
CA ILE A 70 -8.40 -18.46 -17.41
C ILE A 70 -9.65 -19.36 -17.50
N ASP A 71 -10.50 -19.13 -18.50
CA ASP A 71 -11.68 -19.96 -18.71
C ASP A 71 -11.37 -21.26 -19.45
N LYS A 72 -12.36 -22.15 -19.60
CA LYS A 72 -12.20 -23.43 -20.32
C LYS A 72 -11.89 -23.27 -21.82
N ALA A 73 -12.10 -22.09 -22.37
CA ALA A 73 -11.77 -21.73 -23.74
C ALA A 73 -10.41 -20.99 -23.85
N LEU A 74 -9.62 -20.96 -22.75
CA LEU A 74 -8.33 -20.27 -22.65
C LEU A 74 -8.42 -18.76 -22.82
N ASN A 75 -9.58 -18.16 -22.60
CA ASN A 75 -9.69 -16.72 -22.53
C ASN A 75 -9.12 -16.24 -21.21
N VAL A 76 -8.24 -15.25 -21.29
CA VAL A 76 -7.70 -14.57 -20.11
C VAL A 76 -8.67 -13.47 -19.72
N ILE A 77 -9.23 -13.58 -18.52
CA ILE A 77 -10.14 -12.61 -17.93
C ILE A 77 -9.34 -11.83 -16.89
N PHE A 78 -9.32 -10.51 -17.05
CA PHE A 78 -8.72 -9.60 -16.09
C PHE A 78 -9.81 -8.77 -15.43
N ASP A 79 -9.75 -8.62 -14.12
CA ASP A 79 -10.55 -7.66 -13.39
C ASP A 79 -9.82 -6.31 -13.38
N TYR A 80 -9.98 -5.52 -14.44
CA TYR A 80 -9.49 -4.13 -14.47
C TYR A 80 -10.69 -3.20 -14.26
N THR A 81 -10.80 -2.64 -13.06
CA THR A 81 -11.58 -1.42 -12.83
C THR A 81 -10.63 -0.23 -12.83
N SER A 82 -10.79 0.63 -13.85
CA SER A 82 -10.12 1.95 -13.94
C SER A 82 -10.77 2.97 -13.03
#